data_AF-A0A024R3B8-F1
#
_entry.id   AF-A0A024R3B8-F1
#
_cell.length_a   1.000
_cell.length_b   1.000
_cell.length_c   1.000
_cell.angle_alpha   90.00
_cell.angle_beta   90.00
_cell.angle_gamma   90.00
#
_symmetry.space_group_name_H-M   'P 1'
#
loop_
_entity.id
_entity.type
_entity.pdbx_description
1 polymer ?
#
loop_
_entity_poly.entity_id
_entity_poly.type
_entity_poly.pdbx_seq_one_letter_code
_entity_poly.pdbx_strand_id
1 'polypeptide(L)'
;MLTSLHYLDNRFVQPRLESLVSRSRWKEQYKERVENYSNVSIHLKNPENCSCQACGLHRYCKYSVHLSGELYNTRTMQIDNFMSHDKQVFTVGRICASRTRIYHKLKHFKFKLYQECCTIAMTEEVEDEQVKETVERIFRRSKENGWIKEKYGQLEEYLNFADYFQEEKFEL
;
A
#
# COMPACT_ATOMS: atom_id res chain seq x y z
N MET A 1 -7.65 17.27 -12.88
CA MET A 1 -6.58 16.49 -12.22
C MET A 1 -6.99 16.04 -10.82
N LEU A 2 -7.40 16.94 -9.92
CA LEU A 2 -7.96 16.58 -8.60
C LEU A 2 -9.16 15.62 -8.69
N THR A 3 -10.07 15.86 -9.64
CA THR A 3 -11.21 14.98 -9.93
C THR A 3 -10.80 13.56 -10.35
N SER A 4 -9.72 13.42 -11.13
CA SER A 4 -9.20 12.12 -11.57
C SER A 4 -8.58 11.33 -10.41
N LEU A 5 -7.88 12.01 -9.49
CA LEU A 5 -7.34 11.38 -8.28
C LEU A 5 -8.45 10.98 -7.30
N HIS A 6 -9.43 11.84 -7.10
CA HIS A 6 -10.63 11.50 -6.31
C HIS A 6 -11.38 10.30 -6.92
N TYR A 7 -11.43 10.21 -8.24
CA TYR A 7 -12.07 9.09 -8.92
C TYR A 7 -11.27 7.79 -8.75
N LEU A 8 -9.94 7.84 -8.85
CA LEU A 8 -9.06 6.70 -8.56
C LEU A 8 -9.31 6.17 -7.15
N ASP A 9 -9.24 7.06 -6.15
CA ASP A 9 -9.42 6.72 -4.75
C ASP A 9 -10.81 6.13 -4.51
N ASN A 10 -11.86 6.86 -4.86
CA ASN A 10 -13.22 6.53 -4.42
C ASN A 10 -13.86 5.41 -5.24
N ARG A 11 -13.53 5.27 -6.53
CA ARG A 11 -14.20 4.30 -7.41
C ARG A 11 -13.42 3.00 -7.58
N PHE A 12 -12.10 3.08 -7.57
CA PHE A 12 -11.27 1.90 -7.77
C PHE A 12 -10.73 1.37 -6.45
N VAL A 13 -10.01 2.18 -5.69
CA VAL A 13 -9.24 1.70 -4.53
C VAL A 13 -10.12 1.46 -3.30
N GLN A 14 -10.90 2.46 -2.89
CA GLN A 14 -11.67 2.46 -1.64
C GLN A 14 -12.63 1.25 -1.52
N PRO A 15 -13.42 0.87 -2.55
CA PRO A 15 -14.32 -0.27 -2.44
C PRO A 15 -13.58 -1.60 -2.18
N ARG A 16 -12.36 -1.76 -2.72
CA ARG A 16 -11.54 -2.96 -2.48
C ARG A 16 -10.94 -2.96 -1.07
N LEU A 17 -10.49 -1.81 -0.58
CA LEU A 17 -10.01 -1.68 0.80
C LEU A 17 -11.12 -2.05 1.79
N GLU A 18 -12.33 -1.51 1.59
CA GLU A 18 -13.51 -1.81 2.40
C GLU A 18 -13.90 -3.30 2.32
N SER A 19 -13.88 -3.88 1.13
CA SER A 19 -14.12 -5.33 0.94
C SER A 19 -13.11 -6.18 1.70
N LEU A 20 -11.81 -5.87 1.60
CA LEU A 20 -10.75 -6.61 2.31
C LEU A 20 -10.91 -6.51 3.84
N VAL A 21 -11.28 -5.34 4.36
CA VAL A 21 -11.44 -5.08 5.80
C VAL A 21 -12.72 -5.68 6.34
N SER A 22 -13.86 -5.48 5.68
CA SER A 22 -15.18 -5.98 6.13
C SER A 22 -15.23 -7.50 6.21
N ARG A 23 -14.52 -8.17 5.31
CA ARG A 23 -14.35 -9.63 5.28
C ARG A 23 -13.24 -10.15 6.20
N SER A 24 -12.62 -9.26 6.97
CA SER A 24 -11.60 -9.60 7.96
C SER A 24 -12.17 -9.57 9.37
N ARG A 25 -11.50 -10.30 10.28
CA ARG A 25 -11.70 -10.14 11.72
C ARG A 25 -10.60 -9.26 12.33
N TRP A 26 -10.01 -8.35 11.54
CA TRP A 26 -8.91 -7.53 12.03
C TRP A 26 -9.36 -6.67 13.21
N LYS A 27 -8.55 -6.69 14.27
CA LYS A 27 -8.72 -5.79 15.41
C LYS A 27 -8.50 -4.35 14.96
N GLU A 28 -9.22 -3.42 15.57
CA GLU A 28 -9.16 -2.01 15.16
C GLU A 28 -7.75 -1.43 15.23
N GLN A 29 -7.03 -1.74 16.32
CA GLN A 29 -5.63 -1.36 16.47
C GLN A 29 -4.76 -1.90 15.31
N TYR A 30 -5.00 -3.12 14.82
CA TYR A 30 -4.21 -3.65 13.70
C TYR A 30 -4.51 -2.90 12.40
N LYS A 31 -5.79 -2.59 12.13
CA LYS A 31 -6.21 -1.83 10.95
C LYS A 31 -5.57 -0.45 10.92
N GLU A 32 -5.66 0.27 12.05
CA GLU A 32 -5.10 1.61 12.19
C GLU A 32 -3.61 1.63 11.86
N ARG A 33 -2.85 0.64 12.35
CA ARG A 33 -1.42 0.54 12.04
C ARG A 33 -1.22 0.22 10.55
N VAL A 34 -1.90 -0.78 10.00
CA VAL A 34 -1.74 -1.12 8.58
C VAL A 34 -2.09 0.05 7.64
N GLU A 35 -3.00 0.95 8.05
CA GLU A 35 -3.40 2.12 7.26
C GLU A 35 -2.44 3.31 7.33
N ASN A 36 -1.69 3.43 8.43
CA ASN A 36 -0.89 4.62 8.72
C ASN A 36 0.58 4.46 8.30
N TYR A 37 1.18 3.28 8.46
CA TYR A 37 2.59 3.06 8.09
C TYR A 37 2.71 2.83 6.59
N SER A 38 3.47 3.67 5.90
CA SER A 38 3.62 3.64 4.44
C SER A 38 4.40 2.44 3.88
N ASN A 39 5.10 1.69 4.73
CA ASN A 39 5.88 0.51 4.36
C ASN A 39 5.47 -0.74 5.13
N VAL A 40 5.52 -1.88 4.42
CA VAL A 40 5.31 -3.21 4.99
C VAL A 40 6.37 -4.17 4.48
N SER A 41 6.92 -4.98 5.38
CA SER A 41 7.65 -6.19 5.03
C SER A 41 7.06 -7.39 5.76
N ILE A 42 6.96 -8.52 5.06
CA ILE A 42 6.34 -9.74 5.60
C ILE A 42 7.34 -10.87 5.46
N HIS A 43 7.78 -11.40 6.60
CA HIS A 43 8.80 -12.44 6.68
C HIS A 43 8.19 -13.74 7.21
N LEU A 44 8.74 -14.87 6.76
CA LEU A 44 8.50 -16.15 7.40
C LEU A 44 9.25 -16.17 8.73
N LYS A 45 8.61 -16.72 9.77
CA LYS A 45 9.22 -16.99 11.05
C LYS A 45 8.99 -18.44 11.47
N ASN A 46 9.65 -18.86 12.53
CA ASN A 46 9.36 -20.13 13.18
C ASN A 46 7.87 -20.18 13.54
N PRO A 47 7.12 -21.14 12.97
CA PRO A 47 5.70 -21.18 13.19
C PRO A 47 5.36 -21.58 14.62
N GLU A 48 4.31 -20.98 15.16
CA GLU A 48 3.81 -21.28 16.49
C GLU A 48 2.28 -21.27 16.50
N ASN A 49 1.68 -22.12 17.34
CA ASN A 49 0.26 -22.05 17.62
C ASN A 49 0.01 -20.94 18.65
N CYS A 50 -0.43 -19.79 18.17
CA CYS A 50 -0.68 -18.62 19.01
C CYS A 50 -1.88 -17.82 18.49
N SER A 51 -2.32 -16.86 19.29
CA SER A 51 -3.36 -15.93 18.88
C SER A 51 -2.82 -14.96 17.84
N CYS A 52 -3.37 -15.02 16.62
CA CYS A 52 -3.00 -14.11 15.53
C CYS A 52 -3.18 -12.66 15.99
N GLN A 53 -2.12 -11.85 15.96
CA GLN A 53 -2.18 -10.48 16.48
C GLN A 53 -3.07 -9.57 15.62
N ALA A 54 -3.27 -9.92 14.35
CA ALA A 54 -4.19 -9.21 13.47
C ALA A 54 -5.67 -9.47 13.80
N CYS A 55 -6.08 -10.74 13.96
CA CYS A 55 -7.50 -11.09 14.07
C CYS A 55 -7.94 -11.70 15.41
N GLY A 56 -7.01 -11.91 16.34
CA GLY A 56 -7.26 -12.50 17.66
C GLY A 56 -7.47 -14.02 17.67
N LEU A 57 -7.71 -14.67 16.53
CA LEU A 57 -7.99 -16.10 16.47
C LEU A 57 -6.72 -16.94 16.70
N HIS A 58 -6.83 -17.96 17.54
CA HIS A 58 -5.75 -18.93 17.78
C HIS A 58 -5.56 -19.82 16.55
N ARG A 59 -4.33 -19.84 16.01
CA ARG A 59 -3.99 -20.58 14.77
C ARG A 59 -2.48 -20.72 14.62
N TYR A 60 -2.08 -21.52 13.63
CA TYR A 60 -0.69 -21.63 13.21
C TYR A 60 -0.20 -20.33 12.58
N CYS A 61 0.57 -19.55 13.34
CA CYS A 61 1.11 -18.25 12.93
C CYS A 61 2.57 -18.40 12.52
N LYS A 62 2.84 -18.20 11.23
CA LYS A 62 4.17 -18.38 10.63
C LYS A 62 4.73 -17.13 9.95
N TYR A 63 4.02 -16.00 10.04
CA TYR A 63 4.44 -14.76 9.41
C TYR A 63 4.67 -13.68 10.46
N SER A 64 5.71 -12.89 10.24
CA SER A 64 5.99 -11.64 10.95
C SER A 64 5.75 -10.48 9.98
N VAL A 65 4.78 -9.63 10.28
CA VAL A 65 4.48 -8.40 9.55
C VAL A 65 5.17 -7.24 10.25
N HIS A 66 6.05 -6.57 9.54
CA HIS A 66 6.76 -5.39 10.01
C HIS A 66 6.18 -4.18 9.28
N LEU A 67 5.70 -3.22 10.04
CA LEU A 67 5.21 -1.93 9.55
C LEU A 67 6.22 -0.84 9.92
N SER A 68 6.52 0.02 8.97
CA SER A 68 7.48 1.12 9.11
C SER A 68 7.20 2.22 8.08
N GLY A 69 8.07 3.22 8.04
CA GLY A 69 7.95 4.33 7.11
C GLY A 69 7.15 5.48 7.71
N GLU A 70 7.22 6.62 7.03
CA GLU A 70 6.67 7.86 7.52
C GLU A 70 5.15 7.88 7.38
N LEU A 71 4.52 8.60 8.31
CA LEU A 71 3.12 9.00 8.18
C LEU A 71 3.02 10.04 7.07
N TYR A 72 1.84 10.16 6.46
CA TYR A 72 1.62 11.15 5.42
C TYR A 72 0.16 11.61 5.39
N ASN A 73 -0.04 12.84 4.95
CA ASN A 73 -1.37 13.36 4.72
C ASN A 73 -1.96 12.73 3.44
N THR A 74 -3.06 11.98 3.59
CA THR A 74 -3.69 11.25 2.47
C THR A 74 -4.30 12.13 1.38
N ARG A 75 -4.44 13.44 1.63
CA ARG A 75 -4.89 14.44 0.65
C ARG A 75 -3.72 15.14 -0.04
N THR A 76 -2.73 15.60 0.72
CA THR A 76 -1.60 16.40 0.18
C THR A 76 -0.36 15.58 -0.19
N MET A 77 -0.30 14.31 0.23
CA MET A 77 0.88 13.43 0.14
C MET A 77 2.13 13.94 0.89
N GLN A 78 2.00 14.99 1.68
CA GLN A 78 3.10 15.51 2.48
C GLN A 78 3.43 14.54 3.61
N ILE A 79 4.72 14.32 3.78
CA ILE A 79 5.29 13.47 4.81
C ILE A 79 5.18 14.17 6.17
N ASP A 80 4.77 13.42 7.18
CA ASP A 80 4.82 13.81 8.57
C ASP A 80 5.95 13.03 9.28
N ASN A 81 6.97 13.77 9.71
CA ASN A 81 8.19 13.23 10.31
C ASN A 81 8.05 12.93 11.81
N PHE A 82 6.88 13.12 12.42
CA PHE A 82 6.70 12.96 13.87
C PHE A 82 7.06 11.55 14.38
N MET A 83 6.80 10.50 13.59
CA MET A 83 7.07 9.09 13.97
C MET A 83 7.88 8.30 12.94
N SER A 84 8.76 8.95 12.17
CA SER A 84 9.49 8.34 11.04
C SER A 84 10.32 7.10 11.39
N HIS A 85 10.73 6.95 12.66
CA HIS A 85 11.54 5.81 13.14
C HIS A 85 10.72 4.73 13.82
N ASP A 86 9.40 4.93 13.99
CA ASP A 86 8.55 3.96 14.66
C ASP A 86 8.39 2.69 13.80
N LYS A 87 8.43 1.54 14.46
CA LYS A 87 8.30 0.23 13.82
C LYS A 87 7.37 -0.64 14.64
N GLN A 88 6.44 -1.29 13.96
CA GLN A 88 5.50 -2.22 14.58
C GLN A 88 5.69 -3.61 14.01
N VAL A 89 5.67 -4.63 14.87
CA VAL A 89 5.87 -6.02 14.47
C VAL A 89 4.71 -6.88 14.97
N PHE A 90 4.10 -7.64 14.05
CA PHE A 90 2.95 -8.49 14.34
C PHE A 90 3.16 -9.91 13.81
N THR A 91 3.03 -10.88 14.70
CA THR A 91 2.87 -12.29 14.39
C THR A 91 1.45 -12.58 13.92
N VAL A 92 1.33 -13.12 12.71
CA VAL A 92 0.03 -13.37 12.09
C VAL A 92 -0.02 -14.72 11.36
N GLY A 93 -1.25 -15.22 11.18
CA GLY A 93 -1.53 -16.36 10.31
C GLY A 93 -1.46 -15.99 8.82
N ARG A 94 -1.42 -17.03 7.97
CA ARG A 94 -1.29 -16.92 6.50
C ARG A 94 -2.29 -15.96 5.86
N ILE A 95 -3.57 -16.11 6.18
CA ILE A 95 -4.63 -15.27 5.60
C ILE A 95 -4.48 -13.81 5.98
N CYS A 96 -4.15 -13.52 7.24
CA CYS A 96 -3.92 -12.15 7.67
C CYS A 96 -2.69 -11.55 6.99
N ALA A 97 -1.57 -12.29 6.89
CA ALA A 97 -0.39 -11.83 6.15
C ALA A 97 -0.70 -11.52 4.68
N SER A 98 -1.40 -12.43 3.98
CA SER A 98 -1.77 -12.25 2.57
C SER A 98 -2.68 -11.04 2.38
N ARG A 99 -3.73 -10.92 3.21
CA ARG A 99 -4.64 -9.78 3.19
C ARG A 99 -3.92 -8.46 3.47
N THR A 100 -3.02 -8.43 4.46
CA THR A 100 -2.22 -7.23 4.78
C THR A 100 -1.37 -6.80 3.60
N ARG A 101 -0.73 -7.75 2.90
CA ARG A 101 0.08 -7.44 1.71
C ARG A 101 -0.74 -6.73 0.64
N ILE A 102 -1.93 -7.25 0.31
CA ILE A 102 -2.78 -6.70 -0.76
C ILE A 102 -3.37 -5.37 -0.34
N TYR A 103 -3.91 -5.30 0.89
CA TYR A 103 -4.45 -4.06 1.46
C TYR A 103 -3.43 -2.94 1.43
N HIS A 104 -2.21 -3.21 1.91
CA HIS A 104 -1.14 -2.22 2.00
C HIS A 104 -0.66 -1.75 0.62
N LYS A 105 -0.50 -2.68 -0.32
CA LYS A 105 -0.18 -2.37 -1.73
C LYS A 105 -1.18 -1.38 -2.34
N LEU A 106 -2.48 -1.59 -2.12
CA LEU A 106 -3.53 -0.70 -2.62
C LEU A 106 -3.58 0.64 -1.85
N LYS A 107 -3.60 0.58 -0.52
CA LYS A 107 -3.73 1.75 0.37
C LYS A 107 -2.65 2.79 0.12
N HIS A 108 -1.41 2.33 -0.08
CA HIS A 108 -0.25 3.20 -0.23
C HIS A 108 0.21 3.36 -1.68
N PHE A 109 -0.49 2.79 -2.67
CA PHE A 109 -0.11 2.89 -4.09
C PHE A 109 0.03 4.35 -4.53
N LYS A 110 -0.99 5.17 -4.27
CA LYS A 110 -1.01 6.59 -4.66
C LYS A 110 0.15 7.38 -4.04
N PHE A 111 0.44 7.13 -2.76
CA PHE A 111 1.53 7.79 -2.04
C PHE A 111 2.90 7.41 -2.63
N LYS A 112 3.13 6.11 -2.85
CA LYS A 112 4.38 5.62 -3.46
C LYS A 112 4.56 6.15 -4.88
N LEU A 113 3.49 6.15 -5.68
CA LEU A 113 3.51 6.74 -7.02
C LEU A 113 3.87 8.23 -6.98
N TYR A 114 3.31 8.98 -6.04
CA TYR A 114 3.64 10.40 -5.85
C TYR A 114 5.12 10.59 -5.49
N GLN A 115 5.65 9.81 -4.55
CA GLN A 115 7.07 9.88 -4.17
C GLN A 115 7.98 9.57 -5.35
N GLU A 116 7.68 8.53 -6.13
CA GLU A 116 8.44 8.20 -7.33
C GLU A 116 8.40 9.32 -8.37
N CYS A 117 7.22 9.92 -8.62
CA CYS A 117 7.10 11.08 -9.49
C CYS A 117 7.95 12.27 -9.00
N CYS A 118 7.98 12.53 -7.69
CA CYS A 118 8.83 13.57 -7.12
C CYS A 118 10.32 13.27 -7.35
N THR A 119 10.77 12.04 -7.12
CA THR A 119 12.15 11.63 -7.40
C THR A 119 12.53 11.81 -8.86
N ILE A 120 11.65 11.43 -9.80
CA ILE A 120 11.87 11.63 -11.24
C ILE A 120 11.99 13.12 -11.54
N ALA A 121 11.07 13.94 -11.00
CA ALA A 121 11.08 15.39 -11.21
C ALA A 121 12.37 16.05 -10.70
N MET A 122 12.85 15.67 -9.51
CA MET A 122 14.10 16.20 -8.93
C MET A 122 15.35 15.73 -9.69
N THR A 123 15.33 14.52 -10.25
CA THR A 123 16.49 13.97 -10.98
C THR A 123 16.60 14.53 -12.39
N GLU A 124 15.47 14.89 -12.99
CA GLU A 124 15.40 15.42 -14.35
C GLU A 124 15.23 16.95 -14.40
N GLU A 125 15.39 17.64 -13.28
CA GLU A 125 15.33 19.09 -13.21
C GLU A 125 16.49 19.70 -14.03
N VAL A 126 16.15 20.60 -14.95
CA VAL A 126 17.11 21.30 -15.81
C VAL A 126 17.06 22.78 -15.44
N GLU A 127 18.22 23.37 -15.15
CA GLU A 127 18.34 24.80 -14.86
C GLU A 127 17.79 25.62 -16.04
N ASP A 128 16.99 26.63 -15.73
CA ASP A 128 16.35 27.57 -16.67
C ASP A 128 15.22 27.01 -17.58
N GLU A 129 14.77 25.76 -17.40
CA GLU A 129 13.58 25.22 -18.10
C GLU A 129 12.27 25.66 -17.40
N GLN A 130 11.25 26.03 -18.16
CA GLN A 130 9.94 26.33 -17.56
C GLN A 130 9.30 25.06 -17.00
N VAL A 131 8.67 25.14 -15.82
CA VAL A 131 8.00 24.00 -15.16
C VAL A 131 7.10 23.20 -16.10
N LYS A 132 6.37 23.89 -16.99
CA LYS A 132 5.49 23.24 -17.96
C LYS A 132 6.26 22.34 -18.94
N GLU A 133 7.38 22.84 -19.47
CA GLU A 133 8.23 22.13 -20.42
C GLU A 133 8.89 20.91 -19.76
N THR A 134 9.39 21.09 -18.53
CA THR A 134 9.92 20.00 -17.70
C THR A 134 8.88 18.89 -17.50
N VAL A 135 7.65 19.25 -17.13
CA VAL A 135 6.57 18.27 -16.91
C VAL A 135 6.20 17.54 -18.21
N GLU A 136 6.07 18.26 -19.33
CA GLU A 136 5.76 17.65 -20.63
C GLU A 136 6.86 16.70 -21.09
N ARG A 137 8.13 17.08 -20.90
CA ARG A 137 9.30 16.26 -21.22
C ARG A 137 9.35 14.99 -20.38
N ILE A 138 9.23 15.11 -19.05
CA ILE A 138 9.20 13.96 -18.14
C ILE A 138 8.06 13.03 -18.52
N PHE A 139 6.86 13.57 -18.72
CA PHE A 139 5.69 12.75 -19.07
C PHE A 139 5.89 12.00 -20.38
N ARG A 140 6.41 12.66 -21.42
CA ARG A 140 6.73 12.03 -22.71
C ARG A 140 7.74 10.90 -22.52
N ARG A 141 8.84 11.15 -21.80
CA ARG A 141 9.88 10.14 -21.54
C ARG A 141 9.33 8.94 -20.76
N SER A 142 8.56 9.19 -19.70
CA SER A 142 7.91 8.16 -18.88
C SER A 142 6.87 7.34 -19.66
N LYS A 143 6.30 7.92 -20.72
CA LYS A 143 5.41 7.21 -21.65
C LYS A 143 6.22 6.34 -22.61
N GLU A 144 7.26 6.90 -23.21
CA GLU A 144 8.12 6.22 -24.21
C GLU A 144 8.89 5.04 -23.62
N ASN A 145 9.42 5.20 -22.40
CA ASN A 145 10.13 4.12 -21.70
C ASN A 145 9.20 3.07 -21.06
N GLY A 146 7.88 3.26 -21.16
CA GLY A 146 6.88 2.33 -20.65
C GLY A 146 6.58 2.42 -19.15
N TRP A 147 7.20 3.33 -18.40
CA TRP A 147 7.01 3.45 -16.95
C TRP A 147 5.54 3.68 -16.56
N ILE A 148 4.81 4.53 -17.29
CA ILE A 148 3.38 4.77 -17.03
C ILE A 148 2.57 3.48 -17.20
N LYS A 149 2.87 2.69 -18.25
CA LYS A 149 2.20 1.42 -18.52
C LYS A 149 2.50 0.40 -17.43
N GLU A 150 3.74 0.37 -16.94
CA GLU A 150 4.15 -0.48 -15.83
C GLU A 150 3.36 -0.15 -14.55
N LYS A 151 3.27 1.14 -14.18
CA LYS A 151 2.52 1.56 -12.98
C LYS A 151 1.03 1.28 -13.10
N TYR A 152 0.45 1.46 -14.28
CA TYR A 152 -0.93 1.06 -14.53
C TYR A 152 -1.12 -0.46 -14.36
N GLY A 153 -0.21 -1.27 -14.92
CA GLY A 153 -0.26 -2.73 -14.78
C GLY A 153 -0.11 -3.20 -13.33
N GLN A 154 0.76 -2.55 -12.55
CA GLN A 154 0.90 -2.82 -11.10
C GLN A 154 -0.40 -2.53 -10.34
N LEU A 155 -1.05 -1.39 -10.62
CA LEU A 155 -2.34 -1.07 -10.01
C LEU A 155 -3.41 -2.11 -10.37
N GLU A 156 -3.51 -2.47 -11.65
CA GLU A 156 -4.48 -3.46 -12.13
C GLU A 156 -4.26 -4.83 -11.48
N GLU A 157 -3.01 -5.27 -11.36
CA GLU A 157 -2.64 -6.49 -10.64
C GLU A 157 -3.11 -6.43 -9.17
N TYR A 158 -2.91 -5.30 -8.49
CA TYR A 158 -3.29 -5.15 -7.08
C TYR A 158 -4.81 -5.13 -6.89
N LEU A 159 -5.53 -4.49 -7.81
CA LEU A 159 -7.00 -4.51 -7.84
C LEU A 159 -7.51 -5.94 -8.05
N ASN A 160 -6.94 -6.68 -9.00
CA ASN A 160 -7.28 -8.09 -9.24
C ASN A 160 -7.01 -8.96 -8.00
N PHE A 161 -5.87 -8.80 -7.33
CA PHE A 161 -5.60 -9.53 -6.10
C PHE A 161 -6.62 -9.27 -4.99
N ALA A 162 -7.15 -8.05 -4.91
CA ALA A 162 -8.20 -7.73 -3.95
C ALA A 162 -9.56 -8.31 -4.37
N ASP A 163 -9.93 -8.20 -5.65
CA ASP A 163 -11.21 -8.69 -6.19
C ASP A 163 -11.31 -10.22 -6.08
N TYR A 164 -10.20 -10.93 -6.34
CA TYR A 164 -10.12 -12.39 -6.27
C TYR A 164 -9.60 -12.91 -4.92
N PHE A 165 -9.57 -12.09 -3.87
CA PHE A 165 -9.08 -12.54 -2.57
C PHE A 165 -9.95 -13.66 -2.00
N GLN A 166 -9.39 -14.87 -1.97
CA GLN A 166 -10.01 -16.04 -1.37
C GLN A 166 -9.71 -16.09 0.13
N GLU A 167 -10.77 -16.17 0.92
CA GLU A 167 -10.64 -16.58 2.31
C GLU A 167 -10.42 -18.09 2.34
N GLU A 168 -9.46 -18.59 3.12
CA GLU A 168 -9.42 -20.01 3.44
C GLU A 168 -10.79 -20.37 4.01
N LYS A 169 -11.48 -21.32 3.36
CA LYS A 169 -12.62 -22.00 3.98
C LYS A 169 -12.07 -22.59 5.27
N PHE A 170 -12.65 -22.21 6.40
CA PHE A 170 -12.39 -22.91 7.63
C PHE A 170 -12.87 -24.35 7.41
N GLU A 171 -11.94 -25.30 7.26
CA GLU A 171 -12.29 -26.68 7.57
C GLU A 171 -12.60 -26.69 9.06
N LEU A 172 -13.89 -26.90 9.36
CA LEU A 172 -14.45 -27.04 10.70
C LEU A 172 -13.81 -28.22 11.42
#